data_AF-A0A562N4E1-F1
#
_entry.id   AF-A0A562N4E1-F1
#
_cell.length_a   1.000
_cell.length_b   1.000
_cell.length_c   1.000
_cell.angle_alpha   90.00
_cell.angle_beta   90.00
_cell.angle_gamma   90.00
#
_symmetry.space_group_name_H-M   'P 1'
#
loop_
_entity.id
_entity.type
_entity.pdbx_description
1 polymer ?
#
loop_
_entity_poly.entity_id
_entity_poly.type
_entity_poly.pdbx_seq_one_letter_code
_entity_poly.pdbx_strand_id
1 'polypeptide(L)'
;MLGVAREAWEAAGYQVRGVALSGIAAENLESGSGIVSRTIASMEHGWGQDRDMLNTHDILVVDEVGMVGTRQLERVLSHAAEAGAKVVLVGDPQQLQAIEAGAAFRSIHDRHGGAEIGEVRRQREGWQRDATRHLATGRAGAAIDAYDSHGMVHGARTREQARGDLIDRWDRDRQEAPDESRIILTHTNDEVRALNEAARERMRAAGDLGDDVRITVERGERNFASGDRVMFLQNERGLGVKNGTLGAIEEVSTQSMSVRTDDGRSVCFDLKKYDRIDHGYAATIHKAQGMTVDHTHVLATPGLDAHGSYVALSRHRDGMDLHYGRDDFATQDRLVRTLSRDRAKDMASDYEQRDPVQDYAERRGITFRERVAEIVNRVVPEKLRDRIGGLFDGLHLSADAAPGPEGGRPERERAGKEAQREAVMPVRDASEDGEAGLRHARTDALKRHARAVDAVFSIEDAGGKADPVQMRELTDARKAFEEVRPHGWRDAEAAYVKDPDLAREAGAGRVNRAIRALQLETELRTDPGRRADRFVERWQKLDQTCDRQYQAGDMAGYKATRSAMGDMARSLGRDPQLESILAGRKQDLGISFESGRSLGRELAFQHGLGIGRGRGIGL
;
A
#
# COMPACT_ATOMS: atom_id res chain seq x y z
N MET A 1 -30.03 4.17 6.19
CA MET A 1 -29.69 4.66 7.54
C MET A 1 -29.55 6.18 7.56
N LEU A 2 -28.74 6.77 6.67
CA LEU A 2 -28.61 8.23 6.58
C LEU A 2 -29.93 8.98 6.32
N GLY A 3 -30.87 8.41 5.56
CA GLY A 3 -32.20 9.01 5.40
C GLY A 3 -32.99 9.12 6.71
N VAL A 4 -32.93 8.10 7.57
CA VAL A 4 -33.56 8.13 8.90
C VAL A 4 -32.86 9.13 9.81
N ALA A 5 -31.53 9.21 9.73
CA ALA A 5 -30.76 10.21 10.48
C ALA A 5 -31.10 11.64 10.03
N ARG A 6 -31.22 11.87 8.71
CA ARG A 6 -31.67 13.14 8.11
C ARG A 6 -33.04 13.55 8.66
N GLU A 7 -34.03 12.65 8.62
CA GLU A 7 -35.37 12.93 9.14
C GLU A 7 -35.35 13.32 10.62
N ALA A 8 -34.57 12.61 11.44
CA ALA A 8 -34.46 12.91 12.87
C ALA A 8 -33.77 14.26 13.13
N TRP A 9 -32.73 14.60 12.36
CA TRP A 9 -32.04 15.87 12.47
C TRP A 9 -32.88 17.05 12.01
N GLU A 10 -33.59 16.91 10.88
CA GLU A 10 -34.52 17.92 10.38
C GLU A 10 -35.68 18.15 11.34
N ALA A 11 -36.22 17.08 11.94
CA ALA A 11 -37.25 17.19 12.98
C ALA A 11 -36.76 17.92 14.25
N ALA A 12 -35.45 17.85 14.53
CA ALA A 12 -34.80 18.59 15.61
C ALA A 12 -34.42 20.04 15.23
N GLY A 13 -34.73 20.47 14.01
CA GLY A 13 -34.49 21.85 13.53
C GLY A 13 -33.13 22.08 12.88
N TYR A 14 -32.38 21.02 12.55
CA TYR A 14 -31.10 21.13 11.84
C TYR A 14 -31.29 21.11 10.32
N GLN A 15 -30.40 21.81 9.61
CA GLN A 15 -30.24 21.72 8.17
C GLN A 15 -29.15 20.69 7.83
N VAL A 16 -29.53 19.60 7.15
CA VAL A 16 -28.59 18.54 6.78
C VAL A 16 -28.06 18.78 5.38
N ARG A 17 -26.74 18.79 5.22
CA ARG A 17 -26.05 19.01 3.93
C ARG A 17 -25.11 17.85 3.66
N GLY A 18 -25.13 17.32 2.44
CA GLY A 18 -24.28 16.22 2.01
C GLY A 18 -23.11 16.71 1.17
N VAL A 19 -21.93 16.13 1.39
CA VAL A 19 -20.79 16.28 0.49
C VAL A 19 -20.04 14.99 0.26
N ALA A 20 -19.47 14.86 -0.93
CA ALA A 20 -18.58 13.75 -1.28
C ALA A 20 -17.44 14.21 -2.19
N LEU A 21 -16.41 13.38 -2.35
CA LEU A 21 -15.26 13.71 -3.20
C LEU A 21 -15.66 13.80 -4.69
N SER A 22 -16.50 12.87 -5.16
CA SER A 22 -16.90 12.74 -6.56
C SER A 22 -18.36 13.14 -6.77
N GLY A 23 -18.69 13.53 -8.01
CA GLY A 23 -20.07 13.89 -8.36
C GLY A 23 -21.04 12.69 -8.27
N ILE A 24 -20.57 11.48 -8.60
CA ILE A 24 -21.36 10.25 -8.50
C ILE A 24 -21.60 9.88 -7.05
N ALA A 25 -20.60 9.99 -6.18
CA ALA A 25 -20.78 9.73 -4.75
C ALA A 25 -21.79 10.70 -4.15
N ALA A 26 -21.75 11.99 -4.53
CA ALA A 26 -22.76 12.96 -4.11
C ALA A 26 -24.17 12.59 -4.61
N GLU A 27 -24.31 12.07 -5.84
CA GLU A 27 -25.60 11.61 -6.37
C GLU A 27 -26.15 10.40 -5.64
N ASN A 28 -25.28 9.42 -5.36
CA ASN A 28 -25.62 8.21 -4.63
C ASN A 28 -26.03 8.55 -3.20
N LEU A 29 -25.33 9.49 -2.56
CA LEU A 29 -25.69 10.01 -1.24
C LEU A 29 -27.08 10.67 -1.29
N GLU A 30 -27.33 11.55 -2.25
CA GLU A 30 -28.62 12.24 -2.37
C GLU A 30 -29.77 11.28 -2.68
N SER A 31 -29.60 10.41 -3.68
CA SER A 31 -30.61 9.43 -4.08
C SER A 31 -30.90 8.41 -2.98
N GLY A 32 -29.87 8.00 -2.22
CA GLY A 32 -29.99 6.99 -1.17
C GLY A 32 -30.43 7.52 0.20
N SER A 33 -30.32 8.83 0.46
CA SER A 33 -30.62 9.42 1.77
C SER A 33 -31.61 10.60 1.74
N GLY A 34 -31.87 11.17 0.57
CA GLY A 34 -32.62 12.42 0.43
C GLY A 34 -31.87 13.66 0.92
N ILE A 35 -30.59 13.54 1.28
CA ILE A 35 -29.75 14.68 1.68
C ILE A 35 -29.27 15.40 0.43
N VAL A 36 -29.60 16.67 0.28
CA VAL A 36 -29.09 17.51 -0.82
C VAL A 36 -27.56 17.51 -0.80
N SER A 37 -26.95 17.04 -1.89
CA SER A 37 -25.52 16.71 -1.88
C SER A 37 -24.77 17.38 -3.03
N ARG A 38 -23.51 17.76 -2.76
CA ARG A 38 -22.60 18.34 -3.76
C ARG A 38 -21.18 17.84 -3.57
N THR A 39 -20.29 18.15 -4.50
CA THR A 39 -18.87 17.82 -4.30
C THR A 39 -18.24 18.71 -3.23
N ILE A 40 -17.26 18.20 -2.48
CA ILE A 40 -16.49 19.00 -1.52
C ILE A 40 -15.90 20.24 -2.20
N ALA A 41 -15.32 20.07 -3.40
CA ALA A 41 -14.77 21.16 -4.18
C ALA A 41 -15.82 22.25 -4.52
N SER A 42 -17.06 21.85 -4.85
CA SER A 42 -18.14 22.82 -5.11
C SER A 42 -18.58 23.56 -3.86
N MET A 43 -18.49 22.93 -2.68
CA MET A 43 -18.81 23.56 -1.41
C MET A 43 -17.69 24.52 -0.97
N GLU A 44 -16.43 24.09 -1.04
CA GLU A 44 -15.25 24.93 -0.76
C GLU A 44 -15.22 26.18 -1.67
N HIS A 45 -15.59 26.04 -2.95
CA HIS A 45 -15.71 27.17 -3.86
C HIS A 45 -16.80 28.16 -3.44
N GLY A 46 -17.93 27.67 -2.91
CA GLY A 46 -18.98 28.50 -2.33
C GLY A 46 -18.48 29.30 -1.13
N TRP A 47 -17.78 28.64 -0.20
CA TRP A 47 -17.21 29.28 0.97
C TRP A 47 -16.21 30.39 0.62
N GLY A 48 -15.37 30.18 -0.40
CA GLY A 48 -14.45 31.20 -0.90
C GLY A 48 -15.14 32.42 -1.55
N GLN A 49 -16.46 32.39 -1.72
CA GLN A 49 -17.30 33.48 -2.23
C GLN A 49 -18.29 33.98 -1.17
N ASP A 50 -18.10 33.61 0.10
CA ASP A 50 -19.04 33.87 1.21
C ASP A 50 -20.46 33.35 0.96
N ARG A 51 -20.58 32.24 0.20
CA ARG A 51 -21.84 31.56 -0.11
C ARG A 51 -21.90 30.21 0.56
N ASP A 52 -23.12 29.77 0.86
CA ASP A 52 -23.38 28.44 1.45
C ASP A 52 -22.58 28.16 2.73
N MET A 53 -22.29 29.21 3.50
CA MET A 53 -21.55 29.10 4.76
C MET A 53 -22.28 28.18 5.74
N LEU A 54 -21.49 27.43 6.51
CA LEU A 54 -22.01 26.62 7.61
C LEU A 54 -22.35 27.51 8.80
N ASN A 55 -23.31 27.07 9.61
CA ASN A 55 -23.64 27.67 10.89
C ASN A 55 -23.98 26.59 11.94
N THR A 56 -24.31 27.01 13.16
CA THR A 56 -24.58 26.13 14.31
C THR A 56 -25.78 25.20 14.14
N HIS A 57 -26.67 25.47 13.17
CA HIS A 57 -27.82 24.64 12.84
C HIS A 57 -27.54 23.71 11.65
N ASP A 58 -26.32 23.68 11.11
CA ASP A 58 -25.95 22.77 10.03
C ASP A 58 -25.36 21.45 10.55
N ILE A 59 -25.73 20.36 9.88
CA ILE A 59 -25.08 19.05 9.98
C ILE A 59 -24.51 18.70 8.61
N LEU A 60 -23.19 18.60 8.53
CA LEU A 60 -22.48 18.22 7.34
C LEU A 60 -22.19 16.71 7.32
N VAL A 61 -22.81 16.00 6.40
CA VAL A 61 -22.52 14.57 6.14
C VAL A 61 -21.49 14.48 5.03
N VAL A 62 -20.33 13.90 5.32
CA VAL A 62 -19.23 13.71 4.36
C VAL A 62 -19.15 12.22 4.01
N ASP A 63 -19.56 11.85 2.80
CA ASP A 63 -19.55 10.46 2.32
C ASP A 63 -18.31 10.12 1.50
N GLU A 64 -17.98 8.83 1.42
CA GLU A 64 -16.76 8.28 0.80
C GLU A 64 -15.47 8.97 1.31
N VAL A 65 -15.47 9.34 2.59
CA VAL A 65 -14.40 10.14 3.21
C VAL A 65 -13.04 9.43 3.20
N GLY A 66 -13.00 8.10 3.06
CA GLY A 66 -11.78 7.30 2.91
C GLY A 66 -10.92 7.73 1.71
N MET A 67 -11.55 8.34 0.69
CA MET A 67 -10.85 8.90 -0.48
C MET A 67 -10.42 10.36 -0.32
N VAL A 68 -10.86 11.06 0.73
CA VAL A 68 -10.58 12.49 0.90
C VAL A 68 -9.18 12.67 1.46
N GLY A 69 -8.36 13.48 0.79
CA GLY A 69 -7.00 13.78 1.22
C GLY A 69 -6.97 14.53 2.55
N THR A 70 -5.91 14.33 3.34
CA THR A 70 -5.80 14.92 4.68
C THR A 70 -5.98 16.44 4.69
N ARG A 71 -5.40 17.15 3.70
CA ARG A 71 -5.49 18.62 3.63
C ARG A 71 -6.90 19.10 3.31
N GLN A 72 -7.61 18.41 2.43
CA GLN A 72 -8.98 18.77 2.10
C GLN A 72 -9.91 18.48 3.28
N LEU A 73 -9.74 17.33 3.95
CA LEU A 73 -10.52 17.02 5.15
C LEU A 73 -10.26 18.03 6.27
N GLU A 74 -9.01 18.44 6.49
CA GLU A 74 -8.65 19.48 7.45
C GLU A 74 -9.41 20.78 7.18
N ARG A 75 -9.39 21.32 5.95
CA ARG A 75 -10.13 22.55 5.61
C ARG A 75 -11.63 22.43 5.87
N VAL A 76 -12.23 21.30 5.52
CA VAL A 76 -13.66 21.04 5.75
C VAL A 76 -13.98 21.00 7.24
N LEU A 77 -13.17 20.30 8.03
CA LEU A 77 -13.36 20.17 9.48
C LEU A 77 -13.10 21.49 10.21
N SER A 78 -12.06 22.24 9.83
CA SER A 78 -11.73 23.55 10.38
C SER A 78 -12.87 24.55 10.14
N HIS A 79 -13.41 24.61 8.91
CA HIS A 79 -14.54 25.48 8.61
C HIS A 79 -15.81 25.09 9.39
N ALA A 80 -16.10 23.79 9.51
CA ALA A 80 -17.24 23.33 10.30
C ALA A 80 -17.07 23.64 11.79
N ALA A 81 -15.85 23.51 12.32
CA ALA A 81 -15.53 23.83 13.71
C ALA A 81 -15.68 25.34 14.00
N GLU A 82 -15.19 26.21 13.12
CA GLU A 82 -15.36 27.67 13.21
C GLU A 82 -16.84 28.09 13.18
N ALA A 83 -17.65 27.43 12.34
CA ALA A 83 -19.08 27.65 12.25
C ALA A 83 -19.90 27.05 13.40
N GLY A 84 -19.30 26.18 14.22
CA GLY A 84 -20.01 25.39 15.23
C GLY A 84 -20.97 24.35 14.64
N ALA A 85 -20.75 23.93 13.39
CA ALA A 85 -21.56 22.92 12.71
C ALA A 85 -21.13 21.50 13.11
N LYS A 86 -22.08 20.55 13.12
CA LYS A 86 -21.76 19.14 13.36
C LYS A 86 -21.29 18.48 12.07
N VAL A 87 -20.27 17.64 12.15
CA VAL A 87 -19.80 16.82 11.01
C VAL A 87 -20.04 15.34 11.29
N VAL A 88 -20.53 14.63 10.28
CA VAL A 88 -20.68 13.16 10.27
C VAL A 88 -19.85 12.61 9.12
N LEU A 89 -18.77 11.91 9.45
CA LEU A 89 -17.91 11.26 8.46
C LEU A 89 -18.43 9.86 8.16
N VAL A 90 -18.66 9.56 6.90
CA VAL A 90 -19.16 8.29 6.40
C VAL A 90 -18.20 7.75 5.35
N GLY A 91 -17.81 6.49 5.52
CA GLY A 91 -16.92 5.81 4.59
C GLY A 91 -16.45 4.48 5.16
N ASP A 92 -15.66 3.78 4.37
CA ASP A 92 -15.12 2.48 4.71
C ASP A 92 -13.58 2.57 4.67
N PRO A 93 -12.88 2.42 5.82
CA PRO A 93 -11.42 2.54 5.87
C PRO A 93 -10.71 1.39 5.12
N GLN A 94 -11.42 0.30 4.81
CA GLN A 94 -10.91 -0.84 4.08
C GLN A 94 -11.06 -0.69 2.56
N GLN A 95 -11.85 0.26 2.07
CA GLN A 95 -11.94 0.57 0.64
C GLN A 95 -10.71 1.35 0.15
N LEU A 96 -10.74 1.78 -1.12
CA LEU A 96 -9.63 2.54 -1.71
C LEU A 96 -9.33 3.79 -0.91
N GLN A 97 -8.03 4.02 -0.74
CA GLN A 97 -7.51 5.16 -0.02
C GLN A 97 -7.51 6.40 -0.91
N ALA A 98 -7.43 7.58 -0.28
CA ALA A 98 -7.27 8.83 -0.99
C ALA A 98 -6.18 8.76 -2.06
N ILE A 99 -6.36 9.44 -3.20
CA ILE A 99 -5.26 9.59 -4.16
C ILE A 99 -4.19 10.51 -3.57
N GLU A 100 -4.63 11.60 -2.91
CA GLU A 100 -3.78 12.52 -2.17
C GLU A 100 -3.10 11.88 -0.95
N ALA A 101 -2.15 12.60 -0.35
CA ALA A 101 -1.38 12.09 0.78
C ALA A 101 -2.21 11.93 2.07
N GLY A 102 -1.87 10.89 2.83
CA GLY A 102 -2.43 10.58 4.14
C GLY A 102 -3.67 9.68 4.13
N ALA A 103 -4.04 9.22 5.32
CA ALA A 103 -5.21 8.41 5.61
C ALA A 103 -5.97 8.99 6.80
N ALA A 104 -6.41 10.24 6.69
CA ALA A 104 -7.02 10.97 7.79
C ALA A 104 -8.25 10.26 8.36
N PHE A 105 -9.14 9.75 7.51
CA PHE A 105 -10.32 9.02 7.98
C PHE A 105 -9.99 7.76 8.76
N ARG A 106 -9.12 6.89 8.22
CA ARG A 106 -8.64 5.70 8.93
C ARG A 106 -8.08 6.09 10.29
N SER A 107 -7.23 7.11 10.33
CA SER A 107 -6.57 7.53 11.57
C SER A 107 -7.54 8.16 12.60
N ILE A 108 -8.59 8.84 12.14
CA ILE A 108 -9.69 9.31 13.01
C ILE A 108 -10.46 8.11 13.56
N HIS A 109 -10.81 7.15 12.70
CA HIS A 109 -11.54 5.94 13.07
C HIS A 109 -10.76 5.09 14.09
N ASP A 110 -9.48 4.82 13.83
CA ASP A 110 -8.63 4.02 14.71
C ASP A 110 -8.47 4.66 16.11
N ARG A 111 -8.48 6.00 16.19
CA ARG A 111 -8.28 6.73 17.46
C ARG A 111 -9.55 7.01 18.25
N HIS A 112 -10.64 7.31 17.55
CA HIS A 112 -11.89 7.77 18.18
C HIS A 112 -13.03 6.74 18.07
N GLY A 113 -12.83 5.68 17.29
CA GLY A 113 -13.87 4.71 16.95
C GLY A 113 -14.94 5.30 16.02
N GLY A 114 -16.00 4.53 15.84
CA GLY A 114 -17.15 4.92 15.04
C GLY A 114 -18.29 3.92 15.20
N ALA A 115 -19.46 4.28 14.68
CA ALA A 115 -20.53 3.32 14.51
C ALA A 115 -20.22 2.46 13.28
N GLU A 116 -20.08 1.15 13.46
CA GLU A 116 -19.82 0.21 12.38
C GLU A 116 -21.09 -0.49 11.92
N ILE A 117 -21.25 -0.66 10.60
CA ILE A 117 -22.36 -1.39 10.00
C ILE A 117 -21.81 -2.68 9.38
N GLY A 118 -22.05 -3.81 10.02
CA GLY A 118 -21.53 -5.12 9.59
C GLY A 118 -22.45 -5.91 8.64
N GLU A 119 -23.70 -5.49 8.45
CA GLU A 119 -24.66 -6.22 7.63
C GLU A 119 -24.50 -5.87 6.14
N VAL A 120 -24.02 -6.84 5.35
CA VAL A 120 -23.92 -6.72 3.90
C VAL A 120 -25.28 -6.99 3.25
N ARG A 121 -25.82 -6.02 2.52
CA ARG A 121 -27.12 -6.12 1.84
C ARG A 121 -27.05 -6.17 0.31
N ARG A 122 -25.88 -5.88 -0.27
CA ARG A 122 -25.70 -5.74 -1.73
C ARG A 122 -25.86 -7.09 -2.44
N GLN A 123 -25.15 -8.10 -1.98
CA GLN A 123 -25.19 -9.44 -2.56
C GLN A 123 -26.49 -10.16 -2.18
N ARG A 124 -27.08 -10.88 -3.13
CA ARG A 124 -28.35 -11.60 -2.90
C ARG A 124 -28.15 -12.89 -2.13
N GLU A 125 -27.05 -13.61 -2.38
CA GLU A 125 -26.78 -14.91 -1.78
C GLU A 125 -26.00 -14.81 -0.47
N GLY A 126 -26.30 -15.69 0.49
CA GLY A 126 -25.68 -15.66 1.82
C GLY A 126 -24.16 -15.84 1.79
N TRP A 127 -23.67 -16.80 1.00
CA TRP A 127 -22.24 -17.08 0.88
C TRP A 127 -21.46 -15.92 0.23
N GLN A 128 -22.08 -15.17 -0.70
CA GLN A 128 -21.48 -13.98 -1.30
C GLN A 128 -21.36 -12.83 -0.30
N ARG A 129 -22.35 -12.69 0.61
CA ARG A 129 -22.27 -11.74 1.73
C ARG A 129 -21.13 -12.12 2.68
N ASP A 130 -20.96 -13.41 2.97
CA ASP A 130 -19.86 -13.90 3.80
C ASP A 130 -18.50 -13.70 3.12
N ALA A 131 -18.38 -13.98 1.82
CA ALA A 131 -17.18 -13.70 1.04
C ALA A 131 -16.83 -12.20 1.01
N THR A 132 -17.85 -11.34 0.87
CA THR A 132 -17.65 -9.88 0.95
C THR A 132 -17.19 -9.44 2.34
N ARG A 133 -17.73 -10.04 3.41
CA ARG A 133 -17.25 -9.80 4.77
C ARG A 133 -15.81 -10.29 4.97
N HIS A 134 -15.44 -11.42 4.37
CA HIS A 134 -14.07 -11.91 4.38
C HIS A 134 -13.11 -10.92 3.71
N LEU A 135 -13.50 -10.32 2.57
CA LEU A 135 -12.70 -9.28 1.92
C LEU A 135 -12.53 -8.04 2.82
N ALA A 136 -13.63 -7.56 3.43
CA ALA A 136 -13.61 -6.40 4.32
C ALA A 136 -12.79 -6.62 5.61
N THR A 137 -12.65 -7.88 6.06
CA THR A 137 -11.91 -8.24 7.28
C THR A 137 -10.49 -8.74 6.99
N GLY A 138 -9.97 -8.53 5.77
CA GLY A 138 -8.61 -8.91 5.37
C GLY A 138 -8.42 -10.42 5.12
N ARG A 139 -9.49 -11.22 5.14
CA ARG A 139 -9.49 -12.66 4.87
C ARG A 139 -9.69 -12.95 3.38
N ALA A 140 -8.94 -12.27 2.52
CA ALA A 140 -9.13 -12.38 1.06
C ALA A 140 -8.94 -13.81 0.52
N GLY A 141 -8.09 -14.64 1.16
CA GLY A 141 -7.96 -16.06 0.82
C GLY A 141 -9.29 -16.82 0.94
N ALA A 142 -9.96 -16.70 2.09
CA ALA A 142 -11.26 -17.35 2.31
C ALA A 142 -12.35 -16.85 1.35
N ALA A 143 -12.28 -15.58 0.93
CA ALA A 143 -13.18 -15.05 -0.09
C ALA A 143 -12.90 -15.65 -1.46
N ILE A 144 -11.63 -15.70 -1.88
CA ILE A 144 -11.21 -16.27 -3.16
C ILE A 144 -11.57 -17.75 -3.23
N ASP A 145 -11.34 -18.51 -2.16
CA ASP A 145 -11.70 -19.93 -2.09
C ASP A 145 -13.22 -20.12 -2.20
N ALA A 146 -14.02 -19.23 -1.59
CA ALA A 146 -15.48 -19.27 -1.73
C ALA A 146 -15.92 -19.04 -3.19
N TYR A 147 -15.37 -18.04 -3.87
CA TYR A 147 -15.67 -17.82 -5.30
C TYR A 147 -15.14 -18.96 -6.19
N ASP A 148 -13.95 -19.48 -5.92
CA ASP A 148 -13.35 -20.59 -6.67
C ASP A 148 -14.21 -21.87 -6.57
N SER A 149 -14.74 -22.17 -5.37
CA SER A 149 -15.65 -23.29 -5.16
C SER A 149 -16.97 -23.19 -5.95
N HIS A 150 -17.36 -21.98 -6.35
CA HIS A 150 -18.52 -21.71 -7.22
C HIS A 150 -18.13 -21.53 -8.70
N GLY A 151 -16.88 -21.82 -9.08
CA GLY A 151 -16.41 -21.72 -10.45
C GLY A 151 -16.29 -20.28 -10.96
N MET A 152 -16.06 -19.32 -10.06
CA MET A 152 -15.96 -17.90 -10.34
C MET A 152 -14.51 -17.38 -10.39
N VAL A 153 -13.52 -18.26 -10.25
CA VAL A 153 -12.09 -17.91 -10.33
C VAL A 153 -11.43 -18.68 -11.48
N HIS A 154 -10.79 -17.95 -12.38
CA HIS A 154 -10.33 -18.43 -13.68
C HIS A 154 -8.85 -18.12 -13.90
N GLY A 155 -8.01 -19.15 -13.82
CA GLY A 155 -6.59 -19.05 -14.11
C GLY A 155 -6.24 -19.48 -15.54
N ALA A 156 -5.61 -18.61 -16.32
CA ALA A 156 -5.09 -18.92 -17.66
C ALA A 156 -3.56 -19.02 -17.67
N ARG A 157 -2.96 -19.52 -18.76
CA ARG A 157 -1.48 -19.65 -18.83
C ARG A 157 -0.77 -18.31 -18.83
N THR A 158 -1.34 -17.33 -19.53
CA THR A 158 -0.81 -15.96 -19.63
C THR A 158 -1.88 -14.93 -19.33
N ARG A 159 -1.48 -13.70 -18.99
CA ARG A 159 -2.42 -12.58 -18.83
C ARG A 159 -3.23 -12.31 -20.10
N GLU A 160 -2.57 -12.40 -21.25
CA GLU A 160 -3.22 -12.23 -22.55
C GLU A 160 -4.33 -13.26 -22.78
N GLN A 161 -4.06 -14.53 -22.44
CA GLN A 161 -5.08 -15.57 -22.50
C GLN A 161 -6.22 -15.30 -21.50
N ALA A 162 -5.89 -14.91 -20.26
CA ALA A 162 -6.89 -14.58 -19.24
C ALA A 162 -7.83 -13.44 -19.69
N ARG A 163 -7.28 -12.44 -20.40
CA ARG A 163 -8.04 -11.35 -21.01
C ARG A 163 -8.99 -11.86 -22.10
N GLY A 164 -8.51 -12.74 -22.98
CA GLY A 164 -9.37 -13.38 -23.98
C GLY A 164 -10.51 -14.16 -23.34
N ASP A 165 -10.19 -15.06 -22.39
CA ASP A 165 -11.17 -15.88 -21.68
C ASP A 165 -12.20 -15.02 -20.91
N LEU A 166 -11.77 -13.89 -20.34
CA LEU A 166 -12.65 -12.90 -19.71
C LEU A 166 -13.64 -12.31 -20.70
N ILE A 167 -13.15 -11.83 -21.85
CA ILE A 167 -13.98 -11.22 -22.88
C ILE A 167 -14.99 -12.21 -23.46
N ASP A 168 -14.59 -13.47 -23.64
CA ASP A 168 -15.46 -14.54 -24.14
C ASP A 168 -16.58 -14.87 -23.16
N ARG A 169 -16.25 -14.89 -21.86
CA ARG A 169 -17.23 -15.05 -20.78
C ARG A 169 -18.17 -13.86 -20.70
N TRP A 170 -17.64 -12.64 -20.68
CA TRP A 170 -18.44 -11.42 -20.69
C TRP A 170 -19.39 -11.34 -21.90
N ASP A 171 -18.94 -11.73 -23.09
CA ASP A 171 -19.74 -11.73 -24.32
C ASP A 171 -20.83 -12.80 -24.31
N ARG A 172 -20.58 -13.97 -23.70
CA ARG A 172 -21.64 -14.96 -23.47
C ARG A 172 -22.67 -14.45 -22.47
N ASP A 173 -22.21 -13.96 -21.32
CA ASP A 173 -23.09 -13.55 -20.23
C ASP A 173 -23.95 -12.32 -20.62
N ARG A 174 -23.43 -11.42 -21.47
CA ARG A 174 -24.25 -10.32 -22.02
C ARG A 174 -25.33 -10.78 -23.00
N GLN A 175 -25.10 -11.88 -23.72
CA GLN A 175 -26.07 -12.43 -24.67
C GLN A 175 -27.16 -13.23 -23.94
N GLU A 176 -26.78 -13.94 -22.86
CA GLU A 176 -27.70 -14.71 -22.04
C GLU A 176 -28.65 -13.82 -21.22
N ALA A 177 -28.15 -12.70 -20.68
CA ALA A 177 -28.92 -11.80 -19.81
C ALA A 177 -28.77 -10.32 -20.21
N PRO A 178 -29.24 -9.87 -21.40
CA PRO A 178 -28.93 -8.53 -21.93
C PRO A 178 -29.32 -7.37 -21.01
N ASP A 179 -30.40 -7.52 -20.24
CA ASP A 179 -30.95 -6.48 -19.36
C ASP A 179 -30.16 -6.31 -18.05
N GLU A 180 -29.26 -7.24 -17.70
CA GLU A 180 -28.47 -7.17 -16.48
C GLU A 180 -27.26 -6.23 -16.64
N SER A 181 -27.00 -5.44 -15.61
CA SER A 181 -25.89 -4.49 -15.62
C SER A 181 -24.55 -5.20 -15.41
N ARG A 182 -23.53 -4.82 -16.19
CA ARG A 182 -22.20 -5.43 -16.15
C ARG A 182 -21.06 -4.45 -16.36
N ILE A 183 -19.93 -4.72 -15.73
CA ILE A 183 -18.70 -3.94 -15.90
C ILE A 183 -17.45 -4.83 -15.80
N ILE A 184 -16.45 -4.52 -16.62
CA ILE A 184 -15.13 -5.14 -16.52
C ILE A 184 -14.21 -4.22 -15.68
N LEU A 185 -13.55 -4.75 -14.66
CA LEU A 185 -12.68 -4.00 -13.75
C LEU A 185 -11.24 -4.50 -13.83
N THR A 186 -10.31 -3.55 -13.85
CA THR A 186 -8.88 -3.85 -13.70
C THR A 186 -8.11 -2.67 -13.09
N HIS A 187 -6.80 -2.82 -12.90
CA HIS A 187 -5.98 -1.84 -12.19
C HIS A 187 -5.54 -0.67 -13.10
N THR A 188 -5.01 -0.95 -14.29
CA THR A 188 -4.27 0.05 -15.10
C THR A 188 -5.10 0.57 -16.28
N ASN A 189 -4.83 1.80 -16.71
CA ASN A 189 -5.47 2.38 -17.89
C ASN A 189 -5.11 1.62 -19.19
N ASP A 190 -3.91 1.05 -19.27
CA ASP A 190 -3.49 0.26 -20.43
C ASP A 190 -4.31 -1.03 -20.58
N GLU A 191 -4.55 -1.74 -19.47
CA GLU A 191 -5.42 -2.93 -19.50
C GLU A 191 -6.87 -2.55 -19.76
N VAL A 192 -7.36 -1.43 -19.19
CA VAL A 192 -8.70 -0.91 -19.50
C VAL A 192 -8.87 -0.62 -20.99
N ARG A 193 -7.87 -0.02 -21.64
CA ARG A 193 -7.92 0.23 -23.08
C ARG A 193 -7.99 -1.09 -23.86
N ALA A 194 -7.12 -2.05 -23.55
CA ALA A 194 -7.10 -3.35 -24.23
C ALA A 194 -8.42 -4.12 -24.04
N LEU A 195 -9.01 -4.08 -22.84
CA LEU A 195 -10.30 -4.71 -22.55
C LEU A 195 -11.47 -4.03 -23.27
N ASN A 196 -11.48 -2.69 -23.32
CA ASN A 196 -12.49 -1.96 -24.09
C ASN A 196 -12.41 -2.26 -25.59
N GLU A 197 -11.20 -2.30 -26.16
CA GLU A 197 -11.00 -2.65 -27.57
C GLU A 197 -11.48 -4.08 -27.87
N ALA A 198 -11.10 -5.05 -27.03
CA ALA A 198 -11.52 -6.45 -27.20
C ALA A 198 -13.03 -6.65 -27.02
N ALA A 199 -13.65 -5.99 -26.03
CA ALA A 199 -15.09 -6.03 -25.81
C ALA A 199 -15.86 -5.43 -27.02
N ARG A 200 -15.37 -4.30 -27.54
CA ARG A 200 -15.94 -3.66 -28.73
C ARG A 200 -15.81 -4.52 -29.98
N GLU A 201 -14.71 -5.25 -30.14
CA GLU A 201 -14.55 -6.20 -31.24
C GLU A 201 -15.60 -7.32 -31.20
N ARG A 202 -15.93 -7.84 -30.01
CA ARG A 202 -17.03 -8.81 -29.82
C ARG A 202 -18.39 -8.22 -30.18
N MET A 203 -18.69 -7.01 -29.73
CA MET A 203 -19.92 -6.29 -30.08
C MET A 203 -20.04 -6.10 -31.60
N ARG A 204 -18.94 -5.71 -32.26
CA ARG A 204 -18.91 -5.57 -33.73
C ARG A 204 -19.13 -6.90 -34.43
N ALA A 205 -18.45 -7.97 -33.99
CA ALA A 205 -18.57 -9.29 -34.59
C ALA A 205 -19.98 -9.88 -34.46
N ALA A 206 -20.69 -9.54 -33.38
CA ALA A 206 -22.09 -9.90 -33.16
C ALA A 206 -23.08 -9.08 -34.02
N GLY A 207 -22.64 -7.98 -34.63
CA GLY A 207 -23.51 -7.06 -35.39
C GLY A 207 -24.30 -6.09 -34.51
N ASP A 208 -23.89 -5.92 -33.24
CA ASP A 208 -24.57 -5.05 -32.27
C ASP A 208 -24.14 -3.57 -32.40
N LEU A 209 -23.19 -3.28 -33.27
CA LEU A 209 -22.68 -1.93 -33.52
C LEU A 209 -23.05 -1.44 -34.93
N GLY A 210 -23.38 -0.15 -35.02
CA GLY A 210 -23.51 0.55 -36.30
C GLY A 210 -22.16 0.83 -36.97
N ASP A 211 -22.19 1.73 -37.96
CA ASP A 211 -20.98 2.12 -38.69
C ASP A 211 -19.99 2.90 -37.79
N ASP A 212 -18.70 2.62 -37.96
CA ASP A 212 -17.64 3.31 -37.23
C ASP A 212 -17.55 4.78 -37.64
N VAL A 213 -17.68 5.67 -36.67
CA VAL A 213 -17.42 7.11 -36.80
C VAL A 213 -16.13 7.45 -36.05
N ARG A 214 -15.13 7.93 -36.79
CA ARG A 214 -13.86 8.35 -36.21
C ARG A 214 -13.98 9.75 -35.59
N ILE A 215 -13.67 9.86 -34.31
CA ILE A 215 -13.77 11.09 -33.53
C ILE A 215 -12.47 11.32 -32.76
N THR A 216 -11.98 12.56 -32.76
CA THR A 216 -10.89 13.00 -31.87
C THR A 216 -11.49 13.46 -30.55
N VAL A 217 -11.24 12.70 -29.48
CA VAL A 217 -11.60 13.06 -28.10
C VAL A 217 -10.34 13.52 -27.35
N GLU A 218 -10.46 13.99 -26.09
CA GLU A 218 -9.28 14.31 -25.25
C GLU A 218 -8.26 13.16 -25.23
N ARG A 219 -8.82 11.96 -25.19
CA ARG A 219 -8.19 10.63 -25.25
C ARG A 219 -7.26 10.36 -26.43
N GLY A 220 -7.30 11.21 -27.45
CA GLY A 220 -6.81 10.91 -28.79
C GLY A 220 -7.93 10.44 -29.71
N GLU A 221 -7.55 10.02 -30.92
CA GLU A 221 -8.50 9.54 -31.94
C GLU A 221 -8.99 8.13 -31.65
N ARG A 222 -10.31 7.92 -31.75
CA ARG A 222 -10.97 6.62 -31.57
C ARG A 222 -12.20 6.49 -32.48
N ASN A 223 -12.62 5.26 -32.74
CA ASN A 223 -13.87 4.98 -33.43
C ASN A 223 -14.97 4.73 -32.39
N PHE A 224 -16.13 5.33 -32.63
CA PHE A 224 -17.38 5.07 -31.91
C PHE A 224 -18.46 4.66 -32.91
N ALA A 225 -19.44 3.90 -32.47
CA ALA A 225 -20.60 3.48 -33.27
C ALA A 225 -21.87 3.54 -32.41
N SER A 226 -23.04 3.65 -33.06
CA SER A 226 -24.30 3.42 -32.35
C SER A 226 -24.30 2.02 -31.73
N GLY A 227 -24.80 1.91 -30.50
CA GLY A 227 -24.72 0.70 -29.68
C GLY A 227 -23.48 0.62 -28.78
N ASP A 228 -22.47 1.48 -28.96
CA ASP A 228 -21.29 1.45 -28.11
C ASP A 228 -21.59 1.85 -26.66
N ARG A 229 -21.00 1.10 -25.72
CA ARG A 229 -20.96 1.49 -24.31
C ARG A 229 -19.91 2.57 -24.09
N VAL A 230 -20.28 3.66 -23.43
CA VAL A 230 -19.40 4.82 -23.17
C VAL A 230 -19.44 5.26 -21.71
N MET A 231 -18.37 5.93 -21.30
CA MET A 231 -18.19 6.56 -20.00
C MET A 231 -17.84 8.04 -20.15
N PHE A 232 -18.59 8.91 -19.48
CA PHE A 232 -18.28 10.33 -19.35
C PHE A 232 -17.10 10.52 -18.38
N LEU A 233 -16.09 11.29 -18.76
CA LEU A 233 -14.84 11.46 -17.99
C LEU A 233 -14.77 12.79 -17.24
N GLN A 234 -15.68 13.72 -17.52
CA GLN A 234 -15.74 15.02 -16.86
C GLN A 234 -17.18 15.39 -16.50
N ASN A 235 -17.36 16.07 -15.37
CA ASN A 235 -18.65 16.63 -14.99
C ASN A 235 -19.04 17.75 -15.94
N GLU A 236 -20.27 17.74 -16.46
CA GLU A 236 -20.84 18.82 -17.25
C GLU A 236 -22.28 19.09 -16.78
N ARG A 237 -22.49 20.22 -16.10
CA ARG A 237 -23.78 20.57 -15.48
C ARG A 237 -24.85 20.81 -16.54
N GLY A 238 -24.51 21.39 -17.69
CA GLY A 238 -25.47 21.66 -18.75
C GLY A 238 -26.05 20.39 -19.38
N LEU A 239 -25.29 19.30 -19.34
CA LEU A 239 -25.70 17.97 -19.82
C LEU A 239 -26.26 17.09 -18.69
N GLY A 240 -26.11 17.50 -17.43
CA GLY A 240 -26.47 16.71 -16.27
C GLY A 240 -25.62 15.43 -16.11
N VAL A 241 -24.43 15.37 -16.70
CA VAL A 241 -23.55 14.19 -16.64
C VAL A 241 -22.39 14.41 -15.67
N LYS A 242 -21.93 13.34 -15.04
CA LYS A 242 -20.83 13.34 -14.07
C LYS A 242 -19.72 12.40 -14.51
N ASN A 243 -18.49 12.64 -14.07
CA ASN A 243 -17.35 11.75 -14.32
C ASN A 243 -17.64 10.36 -13.74
N GLY A 244 -17.63 9.36 -14.61
CA GLY A 244 -17.97 7.96 -14.35
C GLY A 244 -19.39 7.57 -14.79
N THR A 245 -20.20 8.50 -15.28
CA THR A 245 -21.55 8.19 -15.80
C THR A 245 -21.41 7.26 -16.99
N LEU A 246 -22.15 6.16 -16.99
CA LEU A 246 -22.18 5.17 -18.07
C LEU A 246 -23.45 5.33 -18.91
N GLY A 247 -23.34 4.95 -20.18
CA GLY A 247 -24.46 4.94 -21.12
C GLY A 247 -24.15 4.21 -22.41
N ALA A 248 -25.16 4.05 -23.25
CA ALA A 248 -25.05 3.49 -24.59
C ALA A 248 -25.28 4.57 -25.64
N ILE A 249 -24.48 4.60 -26.69
CA ILE A 249 -24.65 5.53 -27.81
C ILE A 249 -25.92 5.15 -28.58
N GLU A 250 -26.87 6.08 -28.68
CA GLU A 250 -28.05 5.94 -29.55
C GLU A 250 -27.69 6.36 -30.99
N GLU A 251 -27.02 7.51 -31.12
CA GLU A 251 -26.60 8.07 -32.40
C GLU A 251 -25.23 8.74 -32.28
N VAL A 252 -24.40 8.62 -33.31
CA VAL A 252 -23.09 9.25 -33.36
C VAL A 252 -22.78 9.80 -34.75
N SER A 253 -22.22 11.00 -34.79
CA SER A 253 -21.68 11.65 -35.98
C SER A 253 -20.35 12.32 -35.66
N THR A 254 -19.69 12.90 -36.66
CA THR A 254 -18.44 13.65 -36.45
C THR A 254 -18.64 14.97 -35.72
N GLN A 255 -19.89 15.42 -35.54
CA GLN A 255 -20.22 16.70 -34.89
C GLN A 255 -20.94 16.53 -33.56
N SER A 256 -21.77 15.50 -33.43
CA SER A 256 -22.63 15.29 -32.27
C SER A 256 -22.71 13.83 -31.88
N MET A 257 -23.06 13.60 -30.61
CA MET A 257 -23.32 12.27 -30.05
C MET A 257 -24.55 12.33 -29.15
N SER A 258 -25.40 11.31 -29.24
CA SER A 258 -26.53 11.07 -28.34
C SER A 258 -26.30 9.79 -27.56
N VAL A 259 -26.40 9.87 -26.24
CA VAL A 259 -26.11 8.77 -25.30
C VAL A 259 -27.31 8.58 -24.39
N ARG A 260 -27.82 7.35 -24.31
CA ARG A 260 -28.75 6.90 -23.28
C ARG A 260 -27.96 6.52 -22.04
N THR A 261 -28.06 7.31 -20.97
CA THR A 261 -27.43 6.99 -19.68
C THR A 261 -28.19 5.87 -18.96
N ASP A 262 -27.53 5.19 -18.03
CA ASP A 262 -28.11 4.06 -17.28
C ASP A 262 -29.33 4.42 -16.43
N ASP A 263 -29.43 5.68 -16.03
CA ASP A 263 -30.59 6.23 -15.33
C ASP A 263 -31.77 6.58 -16.28
N GLY A 264 -31.64 6.25 -17.57
CA GLY A 264 -32.68 6.37 -18.59
C GLY A 264 -32.72 7.71 -19.32
N ARG A 265 -31.88 8.69 -18.97
CA ARG A 265 -31.85 9.99 -19.65
C ARG A 265 -31.18 9.88 -21.02
N SER A 266 -31.66 10.66 -21.99
CA SER A 266 -30.98 10.83 -23.28
C SER A 266 -30.21 12.14 -23.24
N VAL A 267 -28.91 12.08 -23.48
CA VAL A 267 -27.99 13.21 -23.43
C VAL A 267 -27.41 13.41 -24.82
N CYS A 268 -27.77 14.52 -25.46
CA CYS A 268 -27.26 14.91 -26.77
C CYS A 268 -26.31 16.10 -26.63
N PHE A 269 -25.12 16.01 -27.24
CA PHE A 269 -24.10 17.05 -27.15
C PHE A 269 -23.27 17.19 -28.42
N ASP A 270 -22.70 18.38 -28.59
CA ASP A 270 -21.74 18.72 -29.64
C ASP A 270 -20.33 18.33 -29.17
N LEU A 271 -19.62 17.56 -29.98
CA LEU A 271 -18.27 17.06 -29.70
C LEU A 271 -17.23 18.19 -29.61
N LYS A 272 -17.51 19.37 -30.17
CA LYS A 272 -16.67 20.57 -29.99
C LYS A 272 -16.82 21.19 -28.61
N LYS A 273 -17.97 20.98 -27.95
CA LYS A 273 -18.24 21.51 -26.60
C LYS A 273 -17.87 20.50 -25.52
N TYR A 274 -18.01 19.21 -25.81
CA TYR A 274 -17.70 18.14 -24.87
C TYR A 274 -17.02 16.96 -25.59
N ASP A 275 -15.73 16.76 -25.30
CA ASP A 275 -14.88 15.72 -25.88
C ASP A 275 -14.29 14.77 -24.81
N ARG A 276 -14.80 14.85 -23.57
CA ARG A 276 -14.32 14.09 -22.41
C ARG A 276 -15.07 12.77 -22.25
N ILE A 277 -14.98 11.90 -23.26
CA ILE A 277 -15.69 10.62 -23.31
C ILE A 277 -14.76 9.49 -23.75
N ASP A 278 -15.03 8.27 -23.28
CA ASP A 278 -14.31 7.05 -23.67
C ASP A 278 -15.24 5.84 -23.69
N HIS A 279 -14.79 4.69 -24.18
CA HIS A 279 -15.50 3.42 -24.08
C HIS A 279 -15.70 3.02 -22.60
N GLY A 280 -16.87 2.44 -22.32
CA GLY A 280 -17.35 2.15 -20.98
C GLY A 280 -17.57 0.66 -20.69
N TYR A 281 -17.03 -0.25 -21.50
CA TYR A 281 -17.12 -1.69 -21.24
C TYR A 281 -16.22 -2.10 -20.06
N ALA A 282 -15.04 -1.48 -19.97
CA ALA A 282 -14.07 -1.68 -18.92
C ALA A 282 -13.71 -0.35 -18.23
N ALA A 283 -13.43 -0.43 -16.93
CA ALA A 283 -13.03 0.70 -16.09
C ALA A 283 -11.93 0.32 -15.11
N THR A 284 -11.19 1.33 -14.64
CA THR A 284 -10.28 1.12 -13.51
C THR A 284 -11.08 0.91 -12.24
N ILE A 285 -10.57 0.11 -11.31
CA ILE A 285 -11.23 -0.14 -10.01
C ILE A 285 -11.53 1.16 -9.26
N HIS A 286 -10.67 2.18 -9.37
CA HIS A 286 -10.89 3.50 -8.81
C HIS A 286 -12.13 4.21 -9.36
N LYS A 287 -12.46 4.00 -10.64
CA LYS A 287 -13.66 4.58 -11.26
C LYS A 287 -14.94 3.81 -10.91
N ALA A 288 -14.82 2.58 -10.41
CA ALA A 288 -15.93 1.76 -9.97
C ALA A 288 -16.24 1.91 -8.47
N GLN A 289 -15.55 2.80 -7.75
CA GLN A 289 -15.90 3.06 -6.36
C GLN A 289 -17.31 3.68 -6.25
N GLY A 290 -18.09 3.16 -5.31
CA GLY A 290 -19.51 3.51 -5.17
C GLY A 290 -20.43 2.92 -6.24
N MET A 291 -19.90 2.26 -7.28
CA MET A 291 -20.69 1.57 -8.29
C MET A 291 -21.27 0.26 -7.72
N THR A 292 -22.47 -0.10 -8.18
CA THR A 292 -23.06 -1.41 -7.97
C THR A 292 -23.67 -1.87 -9.29
N VAL A 293 -23.31 -3.08 -9.71
CA VAL A 293 -23.83 -3.72 -10.93
C VAL A 293 -24.28 -5.14 -10.58
N ASP A 294 -25.02 -5.78 -11.47
CA ASP A 294 -25.47 -7.16 -11.25
C ASP A 294 -24.27 -8.11 -11.41
N HIS A 295 -23.46 -7.93 -12.47
CA HIS A 295 -22.30 -8.76 -12.80
C HIS A 295 -20.98 -7.98 -12.92
N THR A 296 -19.90 -8.53 -12.39
CA THR A 296 -18.55 -7.95 -12.54
C THR A 296 -17.56 -8.96 -13.09
N HIS A 297 -16.77 -8.57 -14.08
CA HIS A 297 -15.59 -9.34 -14.50
C HIS A 297 -14.33 -8.61 -14.07
N VAL A 298 -13.41 -9.29 -13.38
CA VAL A 298 -12.21 -8.67 -12.83
C VAL A 298 -10.97 -9.31 -13.45
N LEU A 299 -10.11 -8.51 -14.09
CA LEU A 299 -8.78 -8.95 -14.50
C LEU A 299 -7.76 -8.58 -13.41
N ALA A 300 -7.27 -9.59 -12.68
CA ALA A 300 -6.25 -9.41 -11.67
C ALA A 300 -4.88 -9.12 -12.29
N THR A 301 -4.17 -8.15 -11.72
CA THR A 301 -2.78 -7.82 -12.10
C THR A 301 -1.92 -7.63 -10.85
N PRO A 302 -0.58 -7.79 -10.93
CA PRO A 302 0.32 -7.68 -9.76
C PRO A 302 0.28 -6.32 -9.01
N GLY A 303 -0.31 -5.30 -9.63
CA GLY A 303 -0.52 -3.99 -9.03
C GLY A 303 -1.60 -3.96 -7.95
N LEU A 304 -2.50 -4.95 -7.92
CA LEU A 304 -3.56 -5.04 -6.90
C LEU A 304 -3.01 -5.25 -5.49
N ASP A 305 -3.87 -4.94 -4.52
CA ASP A 305 -3.67 -5.03 -3.09
C ASP A 305 -5.01 -5.29 -2.38
N ALA A 306 -5.01 -5.35 -1.05
CA ALA A 306 -6.21 -5.63 -0.25
C ALA A 306 -7.37 -4.67 -0.56
N HIS A 307 -7.10 -3.36 -0.57
CA HIS A 307 -8.10 -2.33 -0.82
C HIS A 307 -8.69 -2.43 -2.24
N GLY A 308 -7.83 -2.54 -3.26
CA GLY A 308 -8.27 -2.70 -4.64
C GLY A 308 -9.05 -3.99 -4.88
N SER A 309 -8.65 -5.08 -4.22
CA SER A 309 -9.33 -6.38 -4.34
C SER A 309 -10.70 -6.34 -3.68
N TYR A 310 -10.79 -5.78 -2.47
CA TYR A 310 -12.08 -5.62 -1.79
C TYR A 310 -13.03 -4.75 -2.63
N VAL A 311 -12.56 -3.63 -3.17
CA VAL A 311 -13.39 -2.81 -4.05
C VAL A 311 -13.79 -3.57 -5.30
N ALA A 312 -12.87 -4.20 -6.03
CA ALA A 312 -13.17 -4.87 -7.29
C ALA A 312 -14.16 -6.04 -7.14
N LEU A 313 -13.94 -6.89 -6.14
CA LEU A 313 -14.68 -8.15 -5.98
C LEU A 313 -16.05 -7.95 -5.32
N SER A 314 -16.32 -6.78 -4.73
CA SER A 314 -17.57 -6.51 -4.00
C SER A 314 -18.62 -5.69 -4.76
N ARG A 315 -18.38 -5.29 -6.03
CA ARG A 315 -19.33 -4.42 -6.77
C ARG A 315 -20.55 -5.14 -7.36
N HIS A 316 -20.52 -6.47 -7.42
CA HIS A 316 -21.63 -7.27 -7.94
C HIS A 316 -22.79 -7.41 -6.95
N ARG A 317 -23.99 -7.63 -7.47
CA ARG A 317 -25.17 -8.11 -6.71
C ARG A 317 -25.39 -9.60 -6.87
N ASP A 318 -25.11 -10.12 -8.08
CA ASP A 318 -25.48 -11.46 -8.52
C ASP A 318 -24.26 -12.33 -8.83
N GLY A 319 -23.25 -11.82 -9.55
CA GLY A 319 -22.08 -12.63 -9.90
C GLY A 319 -20.77 -11.85 -10.11
N MET A 320 -19.65 -12.49 -9.79
CA MET A 320 -18.32 -11.96 -10.04
C MET A 320 -17.42 -13.04 -10.62
N ASP A 321 -16.76 -12.75 -11.74
CA ASP A 321 -15.74 -13.63 -12.31
C ASP A 321 -14.35 -13.00 -12.22
N LEU A 322 -13.43 -13.67 -11.53
CA LEU A 322 -12.05 -13.25 -11.36
C LEU A 322 -11.14 -13.99 -12.33
N HIS A 323 -10.46 -13.26 -13.21
CA HIS A 323 -9.52 -13.81 -14.18
C HIS A 323 -8.09 -13.40 -13.86
N TYR A 324 -7.13 -14.33 -14.03
CA TYR A 324 -5.72 -14.05 -13.82
C TYR A 324 -4.80 -14.91 -14.70
N GLY A 325 -3.64 -14.36 -15.07
CA GLY A 325 -2.58 -15.08 -15.79
C GLY A 325 -1.58 -15.75 -14.86
N ARG A 326 -1.14 -16.98 -15.17
CA ARG A 326 -0.13 -17.71 -14.39
C ARG A 326 1.29 -17.18 -14.57
N ASP A 327 1.55 -16.43 -15.63
CA ASP A 327 2.76 -15.63 -15.83
C ASP A 327 2.91 -14.51 -14.79
N ASP A 328 1.79 -13.92 -14.35
CA ASP A 328 1.75 -12.97 -13.23
C ASP A 328 1.66 -13.66 -11.87
N PHE A 329 0.82 -14.69 -11.79
CA PHE A 329 0.50 -15.41 -10.55
C PHE A 329 0.68 -16.91 -10.74
N ALA A 330 1.90 -17.39 -10.53
CA ALA A 330 2.25 -18.80 -10.74
C ALA A 330 1.32 -19.82 -10.04
N THR A 331 0.72 -19.44 -8.92
CA THR A 331 -0.25 -20.25 -8.15
C THR A 331 -1.38 -19.38 -7.61
N GLN A 332 -2.51 -20.00 -7.24
CA GLN A 332 -3.60 -19.34 -6.53
C GLN A 332 -3.11 -18.72 -5.21
N ASP A 333 -2.20 -19.39 -4.48
CA ASP A 333 -1.58 -18.79 -3.29
C ASP A 333 -0.85 -17.47 -3.59
N ARG A 334 -0.21 -17.34 -4.76
CA ARG A 334 0.45 -16.08 -5.18
C ARG A 334 -0.58 -15.00 -5.48
N LEU A 335 -1.70 -15.36 -6.10
CA LEU A 335 -2.84 -14.47 -6.29
C LEU A 335 -3.35 -13.99 -4.93
N VAL A 336 -3.72 -14.91 -4.04
CA VAL A 336 -4.23 -14.62 -2.69
C VAL A 336 -3.27 -13.71 -1.93
N ARG A 337 -1.96 -14.01 -1.90
CA ARG A 337 -0.96 -13.17 -1.24
C ARG A 337 -0.90 -11.75 -1.79
N THR A 338 -1.12 -11.57 -3.09
CA THR A 338 -1.10 -10.25 -3.72
C THR A 338 -2.37 -9.49 -3.42
N LEU A 339 -3.53 -10.15 -3.53
CA LEU A 339 -4.84 -9.60 -3.23
C LEU A 339 -5.06 -9.36 -1.73
N SER A 340 -4.29 -10.01 -0.85
CA SER A 340 -4.32 -9.79 0.61
C SER A 340 -3.28 -8.79 1.09
N ARG A 341 -2.42 -8.28 0.20
CA ARG A 341 -1.32 -7.40 0.60
C ARG A 341 -1.88 -6.06 1.07
N ASP A 342 -1.73 -5.75 2.36
CA ASP A 342 -2.08 -4.45 2.90
C ASP A 342 -1.03 -3.40 2.48
N ARG A 343 -1.52 -2.30 1.91
CA ARG A 343 -0.75 -1.13 1.48
C ARG A 343 -1.30 0.16 2.07
N ALA A 344 -1.91 0.07 3.26
CA ALA A 344 -2.45 1.22 3.94
C ALA A 344 -1.44 2.38 4.03
N LYS A 345 -1.93 3.58 3.70
CA LYS A 345 -1.23 4.84 3.96
C LYS A 345 -1.09 5.10 5.45
N ASP A 346 0.12 5.46 5.85
CA ASP A 346 0.44 5.90 7.20
C ASP A 346 0.15 7.39 7.38
N MET A 347 -0.11 7.78 8.62
CA MET A 347 -0.17 9.17 9.07
C MET A 347 1.06 9.48 9.92
N ALA A 348 1.54 10.73 9.90
CA ALA A 348 2.66 11.14 10.75
C ALA A 348 2.39 10.89 12.25
N SER A 349 1.13 11.05 12.68
CA SER A 349 0.68 10.78 14.06
C SER A 349 0.69 9.30 14.43
N ASP A 350 0.79 8.38 13.47
CA ASP A 350 0.92 6.96 13.79
C ASP A 350 2.27 6.63 14.43
N TYR A 351 3.26 7.50 14.25
CA TYR A 351 4.62 7.33 14.77
C TYR A 351 4.87 8.06 16.09
N GLU A 352 3.85 8.66 16.70
CA GLU A 352 3.96 9.33 18.00
C GLU A 352 3.87 8.37 19.21
N GLN A 353 3.51 7.10 19.00
CA GLN A 353 3.39 6.10 20.07
C GLN A 353 4.72 5.42 20.43
N ARG A 354 4.75 4.78 21.62
CA ARG A 354 5.96 4.30 22.33
C ARG A 354 6.80 3.23 21.59
N ASP A 355 6.24 2.52 20.62
CA ASP A 355 7.00 1.61 19.74
C ASP A 355 6.52 1.70 18.27
N PRO A 356 7.03 2.68 17.50
CA PRO A 356 6.63 2.90 16.11
C PRO A 356 7.03 1.75 15.17
N VAL A 357 7.97 0.90 15.58
CA VAL A 357 8.51 -0.19 14.75
C VAL A 357 7.60 -1.41 14.83
N GLN A 358 7.09 -1.73 16.02
CA GLN A 358 6.14 -2.83 16.20
C GLN A 358 4.81 -2.54 15.49
N ASP A 359 4.23 -1.36 15.68
CA ASP A 359 2.98 -0.95 15.01
C ASP A 359 3.12 -0.96 13.48
N TYR A 360 4.25 -0.47 12.97
CA TYR A 360 4.55 -0.52 11.54
C TYR A 360 4.64 -1.96 11.01
N ALA A 361 5.28 -2.86 11.74
CA ALA A 361 5.44 -4.26 11.35
C ALA A 361 4.09 -4.99 11.33
N GLU A 362 3.27 -4.84 12.38
CA GLU A 362 1.97 -5.48 12.48
C GLU A 362 1.01 -5.02 11.37
N ARG A 363 0.99 -3.71 11.05
CA ARG A 363 0.19 -3.15 9.95
C ARG A 363 0.62 -3.61 8.56
N ARG A 364 1.86 -4.08 8.41
CA ARG A 364 2.35 -4.67 7.14
C ARG A 364 2.13 -6.19 7.07
N GLY A 365 1.35 -6.75 7.99
CA GLY A 365 1.12 -8.18 8.10
C GLY A 365 2.37 -8.95 8.55
N ILE A 366 3.34 -8.27 9.17
CA ILE A 366 4.51 -8.90 9.77
C ILE A 366 4.15 -9.20 11.22
N THR A 367 3.27 -10.18 11.45
CA THR A 367 2.92 -10.57 12.81
C THR A 367 4.08 -11.37 13.42
N PHE A 368 4.58 -10.92 14.57
CA PHE A 368 5.64 -11.62 15.31
C PHE A 368 5.18 -13.04 15.72
N ARG A 369 3.87 -13.23 15.92
CA ARG A 369 3.24 -14.48 16.39
C ARG A 369 3.19 -15.59 15.36
N GLU A 370 2.84 -15.31 14.09
CA GLU A 370 2.80 -16.34 13.04
C GLU A 370 4.20 -16.83 12.69
N ARG A 371 5.17 -15.91 12.69
CA ARG A 371 6.59 -16.24 12.49
C ARG A 371 7.14 -17.06 13.66
N VAL A 372 6.79 -16.72 14.90
CA VAL A 372 7.20 -17.50 16.09
C VAL A 372 6.52 -18.88 16.11
N ALA A 373 5.24 -18.99 15.78
CA ALA A 373 4.53 -20.28 15.73
C ALA A 373 5.09 -21.20 14.62
N GLU A 374 5.42 -20.64 13.45
CA GLU A 374 6.07 -21.35 12.35
C GLU A 374 7.50 -21.80 12.73
N ILE A 375 8.23 -20.97 13.48
CA ILE A 375 9.55 -21.29 14.04
C ILE A 375 9.44 -22.38 15.12
N VAL A 376 8.49 -22.28 16.05
CA VAL A 376 8.28 -23.25 17.13
C VAL A 376 7.87 -24.61 16.57
N ASN A 377 6.97 -24.65 15.59
CA ASN A 377 6.57 -25.90 14.93
C ASN A 377 7.70 -26.54 14.11
N ARG A 378 8.68 -25.75 13.66
CA ARG A 378 9.84 -26.23 12.91
C ARG A 378 11.01 -26.66 13.79
N VAL A 379 11.05 -26.22 15.05
CA VAL A 379 12.19 -26.39 15.96
C VAL A 379 11.92 -27.40 17.09
N VAL A 380 10.67 -27.66 17.48
CA VAL A 380 10.35 -28.52 18.65
C VAL A 380 10.02 -29.97 18.24
N PRO A 381 10.78 -30.99 18.73
CA PRO A 381 10.46 -32.41 18.53
C PRO A 381 9.14 -32.83 19.19
N GLU A 382 8.41 -33.80 18.61
CA GLU A 382 7.07 -34.26 19.06
C GLU A 382 6.95 -34.55 20.57
N LYS A 383 8.03 -34.99 21.22
CA LYS A 383 8.06 -35.38 22.64
C LYS A 383 8.01 -34.20 23.64
N LEU A 384 8.04 -32.95 23.18
CA LEU A 384 7.92 -31.76 24.03
C LEU A 384 6.58 -31.01 23.89
N ARG A 385 5.67 -31.44 23.00
CA ARG A 385 4.37 -30.78 22.78
C ARG A 385 3.52 -30.75 24.05
N ASP A 386 3.48 -31.85 24.79
CA ASP A 386 2.64 -31.98 26.00
C ASP A 386 3.18 -31.20 27.22
N ARG A 387 4.47 -30.83 27.22
CA ARG A 387 5.08 -30.07 28.32
C ARG A 387 5.03 -28.56 28.14
N ILE A 388 4.83 -28.08 26.91
CA ILE A 388 4.73 -26.63 26.60
C ILE A 388 3.26 -26.20 26.56
N GLY A 389 2.32 -27.08 26.18
CA GLY A 389 0.88 -26.78 26.21
C GLY A 389 0.37 -26.30 27.58
N GLY A 390 0.83 -26.93 28.66
CA GLY A 390 0.41 -26.57 30.03
C GLY A 390 0.98 -25.25 30.58
N LEU A 391 1.91 -24.60 29.88
CA LEU A 391 2.45 -23.29 30.29
C LEU A 391 1.65 -22.11 29.73
N PHE A 392 0.81 -22.35 28.72
CA PHE A 392 -0.03 -21.33 28.08
C PHE A 392 -1.49 -21.32 28.59
N ASP A 393 -1.94 -22.34 29.32
CA ASP A 393 -3.26 -22.37 29.98
C ASP A 393 -3.38 -21.35 31.14
N GLY A 394 -2.27 -20.79 31.61
CA GLY A 394 -2.24 -19.75 32.66
C GLY A 394 -2.50 -18.32 32.18
N LEU A 395 -2.68 -18.11 30.87
CA LEU A 395 -3.01 -16.81 30.25
C LEU A 395 -4.43 -16.83 29.67
N HIS A 396 -5.38 -17.38 30.41
CA HIS A 396 -6.80 -17.09 30.19
C HIS A 396 -7.16 -15.78 30.89
N LEU A 397 -7.15 -14.68 30.13
CA LEU A 397 -8.00 -13.52 30.41
C LEU A 397 -9.14 -13.56 29.40
N SER A 398 -10.33 -13.84 29.95
CA SER A 398 -11.59 -14.06 29.28
C SER A 398 -11.98 -12.94 28.31
N ALA A 399 -12.26 -13.32 27.07
CA ALA A 399 -13.06 -12.52 26.14
C ALA A 399 -14.18 -13.42 25.62
N ASP A 400 -15.17 -13.65 26.48
CA ASP A 400 -16.53 -14.02 26.10
C ASP A 400 -17.43 -13.90 27.33
N ALA A 401 -18.13 -12.78 27.46
CA ALA A 401 -19.34 -12.66 28.28
C ALA A 401 -20.14 -11.43 27.85
N ALA A 402 -21.27 -11.67 27.17
CA ALA A 402 -22.32 -10.68 26.93
C ALA A 402 -22.98 -10.23 28.26
N PRO A 403 -23.62 -9.05 28.34
CA PRO A 403 -24.20 -8.56 29.58
C PRO A 403 -25.66 -9.03 29.79
N GLY A 404 -25.99 -9.44 31.03
CA GLY A 404 -27.35 -9.71 31.54
C GLY A 404 -27.33 -10.21 33.00
N PRO A 405 -28.38 -10.00 33.82
CA PRO A 405 -28.26 -9.16 35.02
C PRO A 405 -28.51 -9.85 36.40
N GLU A 406 -28.26 -9.05 37.46
CA GLU A 406 -28.72 -9.14 38.88
C GLU A 406 -28.16 -10.18 39.88
N GLY A 407 -27.77 -9.66 41.07
CA GLY A 407 -28.13 -10.27 42.36
C GLY A 407 -27.01 -10.79 43.30
N GLY A 408 -26.80 -10.12 44.45
CA GLY A 408 -26.57 -10.79 45.74
C GLY A 408 -25.15 -10.86 46.32
N ARG A 409 -24.93 -10.17 47.46
CA ARG A 409 -23.86 -10.42 48.47
C ARG A 409 -24.12 -11.75 49.22
N PRO A 410 -23.15 -12.40 49.91
CA PRO A 410 -22.68 -12.03 51.28
C PRO A 410 -21.14 -12.12 51.48
N GLU A 411 -20.48 -11.29 52.32
CA GLU A 411 -20.16 -11.48 53.77
C GLU A 411 -19.42 -12.82 54.12
N ARG A 412 -18.43 -12.95 55.03
CA ARG A 412 -17.57 -12.11 55.90
C ARG A 412 -16.71 -13.09 56.74
N GLU A 413 -15.68 -12.59 57.45
CA GLU A 413 -15.00 -13.19 58.63
C GLU A 413 -13.89 -14.24 58.40
N ARG A 414 -12.76 -14.31 59.16
CA ARG A 414 -12.18 -13.60 60.33
C ARG A 414 -10.68 -14.01 60.38
N ALA A 415 -9.74 -13.05 60.47
CA ALA A 415 -8.99 -12.63 61.67
C ALA A 415 -7.86 -13.57 62.17
N GLY A 416 -6.64 -13.03 62.36
CA GLY A 416 -5.63 -13.71 63.20
C GLY A 416 -4.16 -13.27 63.17
N LYS A 417 -3.85 -12.03 63.58
CA LYS A 417 -2.69 -11.54 64.37
C LYS A 417 -1.21 -11.61 63.86
N GLU A 418 -0.67 -10.39 63.87
CA GLU A 418 0.70 -9.84 63.88
C GLU A 418 1.77 -10.52 64.77
N ALA A 419 3.04 -10.47 64.32
CA ALA A 419 4.11 -9.69 64.97
C ALA A 419 5.45 -9.67 64.19
N GLN A 420 5.84 -8.45 63.77
CA GLN A 420 7.18 -7.82 63.85
C GLN A 420 8.33 -8.06 62.84
N ARG A 421 8.62 -6.92 62.15
CA ARG A 421 9.91 -6.25 61.90
C ARG A 421 10.75 -6.58 60.65
N GLU A 422 10.52 -5.73 59.65
CA GLU A 422 11.50 -4.93 58.87
C GLU A 422 12.81 -5.56 58.39
N ALA A 423 12.89 -5.78 57.08
CA ALA A 423 13.98 -5.27 56.26
C ALA A 423 13.42 -4.82 54.90
N VAL A 424 13.50 -3.51 54.64
CA VAL A 424 13.22 -2.92 53.33
C VAL A 424 14.34 -3.36 52.38
N MET A 425 14.02 -4.20 51.40
CA MET A 425 14.84 -4.41 50.21
C MET A 425 14.22 -3.56 49.07
N PRO A 426 15.01 -2.80 48.30
CA PRO A 426 14.47 -2.02 47.21
C PRO A 426 13.98 -2.98 46.13
N VAL A 427 12.79 -2.72 45.60
CA VAL A 427 12.32 -3.34 44.36
C VAL A 427 13.30 -2.92 43.26
N ARG A 428 14.22 -3.81 42.89
CA ARG A 428 14.99 -3.67 41.66
C ARG A 428 14.08 -4.04 40.50
N ASP A 429 14.03 -3.12 39.55
CA ASP A 429 13.25 -3.15 38.33
C ASP A 429 13.64 -4.39 37.50
N ALA A 430 12.71 -5.33 37.31
CA ALA A 430 12.94 -6.56 36.53
C ALA A 430 13.23 -6.29 35.03
N SER A 431 13.17 -5.02 34.61
CA SER A 431 13.54 -4.57 33.27
C SER A 431 15.06 -4.43 33.06
N GLU A 432 15.85 -4.16 34.11
CA GLU A 432 17.31 -3.95 33.98
C GLU A 432 18.09 -5.26 33.70
N ASP A 433 17.63 -6.39 34.26
CA ASP A 433 18.32 -7.70 34.14
C ASP A 433 18.16 -8.32 32.74
N GLY A 434 17.00 -8.12 32.09
CA GLY A 434 16.76 -8.60 30.73
C GLY A 434 17.59 -7.88 29.67
N GLU A 435 17.75 -6.57 29.81
CA GLU A 435 18.54 -5.75 28.88
C GLU A 435 20.05 -5.96 29.05
N ALA A 436 20.52 -6.22 30.27
CA ALA A 436 21.90 -6.66 30.53
C ALA A 436 22.21 -8.01 29.87
N GLY A 437 21.29 -8.99 29.95
CA GLY A 437 21.42 -10.29 29.30
C GLY A 437 21.50 -10.20 27.77
N LEU A 438 20.65 -9.38 27.16
CA LEU A 438 20.67 -9.14 25.71
C LEU A 438 21.94 -8.45 25.23
N ARG A 439 22.48 -7.49 25.99
CA ARG A 439 23.78 -6.84 25.68
C ARG A 439 24.93 -7.84 25.71
N HIS A 440 24.92 -8.78 26.66
CA HIS A 440 25.92 -9.84 26.74
C HIS A 440 25.85 -10.78 25.53
N ALA A 441 24.64 -11.27 25.20
CA ALA A 441 24.40 -12.14 24.06
C ALA A 441 24.85 -11.52 22.72
N ARG A 442 24.56 -10.23 22.50
CA ARG A 442 25.02 -9.48 21.30
C ARG A 442 26.53 -9.38 21.23
N THR A 443 27.19 -9.16 22.38
CA THR A 443 28.64 -9.03 22.46
C THR A 443 29.32 -10.37 22.18
N ASP A 444 28.77 -11.47 22.66
CA ASP A 444 29.35 -12.79 22.43
C ASP A 444 29.12 -13.31 21.01
N ALA A 445 27.96 -12.99 20.41
CA ALA A 445 27.73 -13.25 18.99
C ALA A 445 28.70 -12.47 18.10
N LEU A 446 28.97 -11.20 18.42
CA LEU A 446 29.98 -10.38 17.72
C LEU A 446 31.38 -11.02 17.83
N LYS A 447 31.82 -11.44 19.03
CA LYS A 447 33.12 -12.12 19.21
C LYS A 447 33.20 -13.42 18.40
N ARG A 448 32.13 -14.23 18.41
CA ARG A 448 32.09 -15.51 17.71
C ARG A 448 32.16 -15.31 16.19
N HIS A 449 31.40 -14.37 15.66
CA HIS A 449 31.43 -14.00 14.25
C HIS A 449 32.77 -13.41 13.84
N ALA A 450 33.34 -12.51 14.64
CA ALA A 450 34.65 -11.92 14.39
C ALA A 450 35.78 -12.96 14.32
N ARG A 451 35.78 -13.98 15.20
CA ARG A 451 36.74 -15.09 15.13
C ARG A 451 36.61 -15.91 13.85
N ALA A 452 35.38 -16.20 13.43
CA ALA A 452 35.14 -16.96 12.21
C ALA A 452 35.58 -16.18 10.96
N VAL A 453 35.37 -14.86 10.94
CA VAL A 453 35.85 -14.00 9.83
C VAL A 453 37.38 -13.88 9.83
N ASP A 454 38.00 -13.61 10.98
CA ASP A 454 39.47 -13.48 11.09
C ASP A 454 40.20 -14.76 10.69
N ALA A 455 39.64 -15.93 11.01
CA ALA A 455 40.16 -17.22 10.58
C ALA A 455 40.12 -17.40 9.04
N VAL A 456 39.06 -16.91 8.39
CA VAL A 456 38.93 -16.95 6.93
C VAL A 456 39.89 -15.95 6.27
N PHE A 457 39.92 -14.70 6.74
CA PHE A 457 40.81 -13.66 6.21
C PHE A 457 42.28 -14.02 6.35
N SER A 458 42.69 -14.59 7.49
CA SER A 458 44.09 -15.00 7.71
C SER A 458 44.57 -16.08 6.73
N ILE A 459 43.66 -16.93 6.24
CA ILE A 459 43.98 -17.98 5.24
C ILE A 459 44.02 -17.39 3.83
N GLU A 460 43.09 -16.50 3.51
CA GLU A 460 43.05 -15.79 2.22
C GLU A 460 44.29 -14.88 2.06
N ASP A 461 44.70 -14.17 3.11
CA ASP A 461 45.90 -13.33 3.13
C ASP A 461 47.19 -14.17 2.96
N ALA A 462 47.19 -15.42 3.42
CA ALA A 462 48.27 -16.38 3.21
C ALA A 462 48.24 -17.05 1.82
N GLY A 463 47.31 -16.65 0.94
CA GLY A 463 47.13 -17.21 -0.41
C GLY A 463 46.42 -18.56 -0.46
N GLY A 464 45.82 -19.00 0.64
CA GLY A 464 45.04 -20.24 0.77
C GLY A 464 43.55 -20.04 0.47
N LYS A 465 42.78 -21.14 0.46
CA LYS A 465 41.31 -21.13 0.40
C LYS A 465 40.75 -21.73 1.68
N ALA A 466 39.71 -21.10 2.24
CA ALA A 466 39.03 -21.60 3.44
C ALA A 466 38.42 -23.01 3.23
N ASP A 467 38.59 -23.88 4.22
CA ASP A 467 38.08 -25.26 4.20
C ASP A 467 36.55 -25.30 4.47
N PRO A 468 35.79 -26.31 4.00
CA PRO A 468 34.34 -26.39 4.21
C PRO A 468 33.90 -26.34 5.68
N VAL A 469 34.74 -26.81 6.62
CA VAL A 469 34.44 -26.71 8.06
C VAL A 469 34.43 -25.25 8.52
N GLN A 470 35.37 -24.44 8.05
CA GLN A 470 35.48 -23.02 8.41
C GLN A 470 34.36 -22.19 7.79
N MET A 471 33.99 -22.50 6.54
CA MET A 471 32.84 -21.85 5.89
C MET A 471 31.51 -22.20 6.58
N ARG A 472 31.39 -23.41 7.12
CA ARG A 472 30.24 -23.81 7.94
C ARG A 472 30.23 -23.05 9.27
N GLU A 473 31.36 -22.93 9.95
CA GLU A 473 31.46 -22.17 11.20
C GLU A 473 31.12 -20.69 11.00
N LEU A 474 31.58 -20.07 9.91
CA LEU A 474 31.19 -18.69 9.56
C LEU A 474 29.69 -18.58 9.28
N THR A 475 29.11 -19.57 8.60
CA THR A 475 27.65 -19.59 8.33
C THR A 475 26.84 -19.70 9.61
N ASP A 476 27.25 -20.57 10.53
CA ASP A 476 26.61 -20.74 11.84
C ASP A 476 26.76 -19.48 12.70
N ALA A 477 27.93 -18.83 12.67
CA ALA A 477 28.18 -17.59 13.38
C ALA A 477 27.36 -16.42 12.82
N ARG A 478 27.18 -16.33 11.49
CA ARG A 478 26.27 -15.34 10.85
C ARG A 478 24.84 -15.54 11.31
N LYS A 479 24.35 -16.78 11.34
CA LYS A 479 22.99 -17.12 11.78
C LYS A 479 22.78 -16.74 13.25
N ALA A 480 23.69 -17.13 14.13
CA ALA A 480 23.62 -16.79 15.55
C ALA A 480 23.68 -15.27 15.80
N PHE A 481 24.45 -14.53 14.99
CA PHE A 481 24.52 -13.08 15.11
C PHE A 481 23.24 -12.38 14.59
N GLU A 482 22.66 -12.86 13.49
CA GLU A 482 21.36 -12.38 12.99
C GLU A 482 20.23 -12.54 14.04
N GLU A 483 20.24 -13.64 14.80
CA GLU A 483 19.24 -13.94 15.84
C GLU A 483 19.25 -12.93 16.99
N VAL A 484 20.42 -12.42 17.41
CA VAL A 484 20.54 -11.48 18.53
C VAL A 484 20.61 -10.01 18.09
N ARG A 485 20.94 -9.77 16.81
CA ARG A 485 21.01 -8.46 16.19
C ARG A 485 20.68 -8.57 14.69
N PRO A 486 19.46 -8.20 14.25
CA PRO A 486 19.10 -8.18 12.85
C PRO A 486 20.11 -7.39 12.01
N HIS A 487 20.55 -7.97 10.89
CA HIS A 487 21.60 -7.46 10.01
C HIS A 487 22.99 -7.25 10.66
N GLY A 488 23.19 -7.71 11.90
CA GLY A 488 24.41 -7.47 12.67
C GLY A 488 25.67 -8.02 12.00
N TRP A 489 25.61 -9.22 11.43
CA TRP A 489 26.77 -9.79 10.73
C TRP A 489 27.11 -9.06 9.44
N ARG A 490 26.11 -8.51 8.72
CA ARG A 490 26.33 -7.73 7.49
C ARG A 490 27.01 -6.40 7.80
N ASP A 491 26.51 -5.71 8.82
CA ASP A 491 27.08 -4.46 9.31
C ASP A 491 28.52 -4.70 9.83
N ALA A 492 28.77 -5.84 10.49
CA ALA A 492 30.10 -6.21 10.96
C ALA A 492 31.08 -6.50 9.81
N GLU A 493 30.67 -7.29 8.82
CA GLU A 493 31.51 -7.60 7.65
C GLU A 493 31.79 -6.35 6.81
N ALA A 494 30.81 -5.46 6.66
CA ALA A 494 31.03 -4.16 6.00
C ALA A 494 32.09 -3.31 6.72
N ALA A 495 32.13 -3.36 8.05
CA ALA A 495 33.18 -2.71 8.84
C ALA A 495 34.53 -3.43 8.69
N TYR A 496 34.55 -4.77 8.72
CA TYR A 496 35.78 -5.58 8.60
C TYR A 496 36.46 -5.43 7.24
N VAL A 497 35.69 -5.27 6.16
CA VAL A 497 36.24 -4.98 4.83
C VAL A 497 36.96 -3.63 4.79
N LYS A 498 36.51 -2.64 5.57
CA LYS A 498 37.15 -1.31 5.64
C LYS A 498 38.38 -1.32 6.55
N ASP A 499 38.35 -2.11 7.62
CA ASP A 499 39.41 -2.23 8.62
C ASP A 499 39.46 -3.67 9.16
N PRO A 500 40.27 -4.55 8.53
CA PRO A 500 40.35 -5.96 8.89
C PRO A 500 40.79 -6.22 10.34
N ASP A 501 41.53 -5.28 10.95
CA ASP A 501 41.97 -5.39 12.34
C ASP A 501 40.79 -5.45 13.31
N LEU A 502 39.63 -4.90 12.95
CA LEU A 502 38.41 -4.96 13.75
C LEU A 502 37.93 -6.39 14.01
N ALA A 503 38.08 -7.30 13.05
CA ALA A 503 37.71 -8.70 13.20
C ALA A 503 38.66 -9.40 14.18
N ARG A 504 39.98 -9.19 14.02
CA ARG A 504 41.01 -9.74 14.91
C ARG A 504 40.86 -9.25 16.35
N GLU A 505 40.63 -7.95 16.53
CA GLU A 505 40.44 -7.33 17.84
C GLU A 505 39.17 -7.83 18.54
N ALA A 506 38.04 -7.84 17.83
CA ALA A 506 36.77 -8.32 18.37
C ALA A 506 36.81 -9.82 18.69
N GLY A 507 37.46 -10.62 17.85
CA GLY A 507 37.63 -12.06 18.07
C GLY A 507 38.47 -12.39 19.32
N ALA A 508 39.47 -11.55 19.60
CA ALA A 508 40.29 -11.58 20.81
C ALA A 508 39.62 -10.95 22.05
N GLY A 509 38.38 -10.46 21.93
CA GLY A 509 37.60 -9.90 23.03
C GLY A 509 37.66 -8.38 23.19
N ARG A 510 38.46 -7.66 22.39
CA ARG A 510 38.51 -6.19 22.35
C ARG A 510 37.41 -5.64 21.43
N VAL A 511 36.17 -5.66 21.93
CA VAL A 511 34.96 -5.40 21.13
C VAL A 511 34.61 -3.92 20.91
N ASN A 512 35.11 -2.99 21.72
CA ASN A 512 34.61 -1.60 21.74
C ASN A 512 34.78 -0.87 20.39
N ARG A 513 35.89 -1.09 19.69
CA ARG A 513 36.14 -0.47 18.38
C ARG A 513 35.23 -1.06 17.31
N ALA A 514 35.07 -2.39 17.31
CA ALA A 514 34.15 -3.09 16.42
C ALA A 514 32.69 -2.73 16.69
N ILE A 515 32.27 -2.56 17.94
CA ILE A 515 30.91 -2.11 18.29
C ILE A 515 30.64 -0.70 17.75
N ARG A 516 31.59 0.23 17.87
CA ARG A 516 31.44 1.59 17.30
C ARG A 516 31.37 1.56 15.77
N ALA A 517 32.23 0.77 15.12
CA ALA A 517 32.20 0.63 13.66
C ALA A 517 30.90 -0.02 13.18
N LEU A 518 30.44 -1.06 13.88
CA LEU A 518 29.16 -1.72 13.65
C LEU A 518 27.98 -0.77 13.84
N GLN A 519 27.99 0.07 14.88
CA GLN A 519 26.98 1.11 15.09
C GLN A 519 26.98 2.11 13.93
N LEU A 520 28.15 2.53 13.45
CA LEU A 520 28.26 3.42 12.30
C LEU A 520 27.69 2.77 11.02
N GLU A 521 27.98 1.50 10.75
CA GLU A 521 27.40 0.79 9.60
C GLU A 521 25.89 0.59 9.77
N THR A 522 25.41 0.30 10.98
CA THR A 522 23.97 0.24 11.28
C THR A 522 23.30 1.58 11.02
N GLU A 523 23.85 2.68 11.52
CA GLU A 523 23.33 4.04 11.31
C GLU A 523 23.30 4.41 9.84
N LEU A 524 24.37 4.08 9.08
CA LEU A 524 24.38 4.27 7.64
C LEU A 524 23.27 3.43 6.99
N ARG A 525 23.11 2.17 7.35
CA ARG A 525 22.04 1.33 6.77
C ARG A 525 20.64 1.85 7.10
N THR A 526 20.41 2.37 8.31
CA THR A 526 19.07 2.77 8.79
C THR A 526 18.70 4.21 8.46
N ASP A 527 19.67 5.10 8.28
CA ASP A 527 19.45 6.53 8.02
C ASP A 527 19.89 6.91 6.60
N PRO A 528 18.94 7.01 5.65
CA PRO A 528 19.20 7.48 4.30
C PRO A 528 19.80 8.89 4.23
N GLY A 529 19.51 9.78 5.18
CA GLY A 529 20.04 11.13 5.27
C GLY A 529 21.53 11.13 5.60
N ARG A 530 21.95 10.37 6.62
CA ARG A 530 23.38 10.20 6.94
C ARG A 530 24.18 9.54 5.81
N ARG A 531 23.57 8.61 5.07
CA ARG A 531 24.19 8.06 3.85
C ARG A 531 24.37 9.12 2.78
N ALA A 532 23.39 9.99 2.58
CA ALA A 532 23.49 11.11 1.65
C ALA A 532 24.60 12.08 2.08
N ASP A 533 24.68 12.43 3.37
CA ASP A 533 25.75 13.29 3.90
C ASP A 533 27.15 12.69 3.65
N ARG A 534 27.35 11.41 3.97
CA ARG A 534 28.62 10.72 3.71
C ARG A 534 28.93 10.58 2.23
N PHE A 535 27.91 10.38 1.40
CA PHE A 535 28.08 10.32 -0.05
C PHE A 535 28.61 11.66 -0.57
N VAL A 536 27.98 12.77 -0.18
CA VAL A 536 28.40 14.13 -0.55
C VAL A 536 29.81 14.43 -0.04
N GLU A 537 30.09 14.17 1.24
CA GLU A 537 31.41 14.40 1.85
C GLU A 537 32.52 13.64 1.10
N ARG A 538 32.28 12.35 0.82
CA ARG A 538 33.25 11.52 0.09
C ARG A 538 33.39 11.96 -1.37
N TRP A 539 32.29 12.33 -2.02
CA TRP A 539 32.30 12.83 -3.39
C TRP A 539 33.15 14.08 -3.52
N GLN A 540 32.90 15.09 -2.67
CA GLN A 540 33.66 16.35 -2.64
C GLN A 540 35.15 16.12 -2.35
N LYS A 541 35.47 15.21 -1.42
CA LYS A 541 36.87 14.86 -1.12
C LYS A 541 37.59 14.21 -2.30
N LEU A 542 36.91 13.32 -3.02
CA LEU A 542 37.46 12.68 -4.22
C LEU A 542 37.60 13.68 -5.37
N ASP A 543 36.63 14.58 -5.56
CA ASP A 543 36.68 15.63 -6.57
C ASP A 543 37.86 16.58 -6.34
N GLN A 544 38.04 17.09 -5.11
CA GLN A 544 39.20 17.90 -4.73
C GLN A 544 40.55 17.14 -4.84
N THR A 545 40.54 15.82 -4.63
CA THR A 545 41.75 15.00 -4.76
C THR A 545 42.08 14.77 -6.24
N CYS A 546 41.05 14.56 -7.06
CA CYS A 546 41.14 14.46 -8.51
C CYS A 546 41.75 15.72 -9.11
N ASP A 547 41.29 16.91 -8.71
CA ASP A 547 41.83 18.20 -9.16
C ASP A 547 43.29 18.39 -8.76
N ARG A 548 43.63 18.09 -7.50
CA ARG A 548 45.03 18.19 -7.02
C ARG A 548 45.96 17.23 -7.76
N GLN A 549 45.53 15.98 -8.00
CA GLN A 549 46.33 14.99 -8.72
C GLN A 549 46.51 15.38 -10.19
N TYR A 550 45.48 15.93 -10.82
CA TYR A 550 45.56 16.45 -12.19
C TYR A 550 46.54 17.63 -12.29
N GLN A 551 46.47 18.59 -11.37
CA GLN A 551 47.39 19.74 -11.31
C GLN A 551 48.84 19.31 -11.01
N ALA A 552 49.04 18.26 -10.21
CA ALA A 552 50.35 17.72 -9.88
C ALA A 552 50.93 16.80 -10.97
N GLY A 553 50.19 16.49 -12.04
CA GLY A 553 50.62 15.57 -13.11
C GLY A 553 50.61 14.09 -12.73
N ASP A 554 50.03 13.71 -11.58
CA ASP A 554 49.86 12.32 -11.16
C ASP A 554 48.68 11.66 -11.90
N MET A 555 48.94 11.24 -13.14
CA MET A 555 47.92 10.63 -13.98
C MET A 555 47.49 9.23 -13.51
N ALA A 556 48.30 8.55 -12.71
CA ALA A 556 47.96 7.23 -12.15
C ALA A 556 46.96 7.39 -10.99
N GLY A 557 47.27 8.28 -10.04
CA GLY A 557 46.36 8.64 -8.95
C GLY A 557 45.06 9.26 -9.47
N TYR A 558 45.15 10.17 -10.44
CA TYR A 558 43.99 10.78 -11.09
C TYR A 558 43.01 9.74 -11.67
N LYS A 559 43.51 8.75 -12.41
CA LYS A 559 42.67 7.67 -12.97
C LYS A 559 42.05 6.80 -11.88
N ALA A 560 42.79 6.47 -10.82
CA ALA A 560 42.29 5.68 -9.70
C ALA A 560 41.15 6.42 -8.95
N THR A 561 41.35 7.71 -8.67
CA THR A 561 40.35 8.56 -8.02
C THR A 561 39.08 8.69 -8.85
N ARG A 562 39.20 8.88 -10.18
CA ARG A 562 38.03 8.89 -11.08
C ARG A 562 37.32 7.54 -11.16
N SER A 563 38.04 6.43 -11.14
CA SER A 563 37.41 5.11 -11.08
C SER A 563 36.54 4.97 -9.82
N ALA A 564 37.06 5.39 -8.66
CA ALA A 564 36.32 5.38 -7.40
C ALA A 564 35.06 6.27 -7.44
N MET A 565 35.14 7.45 -8.06
CA MET A 565 33.97 8.31 -8.30
C MET A 565 32.95 7.64 -9.24
N GLY A 566 33.42 6.95 -10.29
CA GLY A 566 32.57 6.21 -11.21
C GLY A 566 31.85 5.01 -10.56
N ASP A 567 32.49 4.36 -9.58
CA ASP A 567 31.85 3.32 -8.76
C ASP A 567 30.79 3.89 -7.82
N MET A 568 31.05 5.06 -7.22
CA MET A 568 30.06 5.79 -6.41
C MET A 568 28.85 6.24 -7.24
N ALA A 569 29.05 6.75 -8.44
CA ALA A 569 27.94 7.13 -9.32
C ALA A 569 27.09 5.91 -9.73
N ARG A 570 27.72 4.74 -9.93
CA ARG A 570 27.01 3.48 -10.21
C ARG A 570 26.26 2.92 -9.01
N SER A 571 26.74 3.15 -7.79
CA SER A 571 26.05 2.64 -6.59
C SER A 571 24.70 3.31 -6.35
N LEU A 572 24.48 4.53 -6.85
CA LEU A 572 23.18 5.22 -6.79
C LEU A 572 22.06 4.43 -7.50
N GLY A 573 22.35 3.77 -8.62
CA GLY A 573 21.37 2.93 -9.31
C GLY A 573 20.96 1.67 -8.54
N ARG A 574 21.65 1.34 -7.44
CA ARG A 574 21.33 0.23 -6.54
C ARG A 574 20.62 0.70 -5.27
N ASP A 575 20.48 2.01 -5.07
CA ASP A 575 19.87 2.62 -3.89
C ASP A 575 18.97 3.82 -4.29
N PRO A 576 17.72 3.55 -4.73
CA PRO A 576 16.80 4.59 -5.19
C PRO A 576 16.44 5.62 -4.11
N GLN A 577 16.48 5.22 -2.83
CA GLN A 577 16.21 6.12 -1.70
C GLN A 577 17.33 7.14 -1.53
N LEU A 578 18.60 6.69 -1.59
CA LEU A 578 19.76 7.57 -1.58
C LEU A 578 19.78 8.50 -2.79
N GLU A 579 19.46 7.98 -3.99
CA GLU A 579 19.39 8.77 -5.22
C GLU A 579 18.33 9.89 -5.13
N SER A 580 17.16 9.59 -4.55
CA SER A 580 16.10 10.58 -4.35
C SER A 580 16.49 11.70 -3.39
N ILE A 581 17.22 11.40 -2.31
CA ILE A 581 17.66 12.42 -1.34
C ILE A 581 18.75 13.31 -1.95
N LEU A 582 19.71 12.69 -2.64
CA LEU A 582 20.78 13.41 -3.32
C LEU A 582 20.29 14.25 -4.51
N ALA A 583 19.12 13.92 -5.09
CA ALA A 583 18.49 14.75 -6.12
C ALA A 583 18.10 16.14 -5.61
N GLY A 584 17.86 16.31 -4.30
CA GLY A 584 17.67 17.62 -3.65
C GLY A 584 18.99 18.36 -3.33
N ARG A 585 20.15 17.71 -3.52
CA ARG A 585 21.49 18.20 -3.16
C ARG A 585 22.44 18.26 -4.35
N LYS A 586 21.90 18.46 -5.55
CA LYS A 586 22.65 18.49 -6.82
C LYS A 586 23.79 19.53 -6.83
N GLN A 587 23.57 20.68 -6.20
CA GLN A 587 24.59 21.73 -6.07
C GLN A 587 25.80 21.27 -5.25
N ASP A 588 25.58 20.51 -4.17
CA ASP A 588 26.66 19.95 -3.33
C ASP A 588 27.53 18.92 -4.08
N LEU A 589 27.00 18.36 -5.17
CA LEU A 589 27.66 17.36 -6.03
C LEU A 589 28.27 17.96 -7.30
N GLY A 590 28.25 19.29 -7.45
CA GLY A 590 28.85 19.97 -8.61
C GLY A 590 27.96 20.00 -9.87
N ILE A 591 26.67 19.66 -9.75
CA ILE A 591 25.73 19.64 -10.89
C ILE A 591 25.09 21.02 -11.09
N SER A 592 25.40 21.66 -12.22
CA SER A 592 24.96 23.03 -12.54
C SER A 592 23.80 23.13 -13.54
N PHE A 593 23.47 22.06 -14.28
CA PHE A 593 22.35 22.02 -15.23
C PHE A 593 21.71 20.62 -15.28
N GLU A 594 20.41 20.54 -15.60
CA GLU A 594 19.66 19.27 -15.64
C GLU A 594 19.54 18.74 -17.07
N SER A 595 19.98 17.50 -17.32
CA SER A 595 19.86 16.85 -18.63
C SER A 595 18.74 15.79 -18.71
N GLY A 596 17.87 15.73 -17.70
CA GLY A 596 16.77 14.77 -17.59
C GLY A 596 17.22 13.32 -17.31
N ARG A 597 18.51 13.11 -16.99
CA ARG A 597 19.08 11.79 -16.67
C ARG A 597 18.88 11.46 -15.20
N SER A 598 18.98 10.17 -14.86
CA SER A 598 19.10 9.75 -13.46
C SER A 598 20.37 10.36 -12.85
N LEU A 599 20.34 10.65 -11.55
CA LEU A 599 21.41 11.42 -10.90
C LEU A 599 22.78 10.72 -11.06
N GLY A 600 22.83 9.39 -10.93
CA GLY A 600 24.06 8.64 -11.18
C GLY A 600 24.60 8.76 -12.60
N ARG A 601 23.71 8.88 -13.60
CA ARG A 601 24.10 9.13 -15.00
C ARG A 601 24.49 10.58 -15.25
N GLU A 602 23.87 11.53 -14.55
CA GLU A 602 24.23 12.95 -14.61
C GLU A 602 25.64 13.18 -14.04
N LEU A 603 25.94 12.63 -12.86
CA LEU A 603 27.26 12.68 -12.23
C LEU A 603 28.33 12.08 -13.13
N ALA A 604 28.05 10.91 -13.73
CA ALA A 604 29.00 10.30 -14.64
C ALA A 604 29.17 11.08 -15.94
N PHE A 605 28.12 11.72 -16.45
CA PHE A 605 28.22 12.52 -17.66
C PHE A 605 29.03 13.79 -17.43
N GLN A 606 28.70 14.59 -16.40
CA GLN A 606 29.36 15.87 -16.14
C GLN A 606 30.82 15.71 -15.74
N HIS A 607 31.13 14.68 -14.96
CA HIS A 607 32.51 14.39 -14.60
C HIS A 607 33.21 13.52 -15.64
N GLY A 608 32.59 13.09 -16.75
CA GLY A 608 33.21 12.26 -17.81
C GLY A 608 33.60 10.84 -17.36
N LEU A 609 32.88 10.28 -16.41
CA LEU A 609 33.11 8.94 -15.85
C LEU A 609 32.43 7.89 -16.75
N GLY A 610 33.17 6.88 -17.19
CA GLY A 610 32.62 5.84 -18.07
C GLY A 610 31.64 4.92 -17.33
N ILE A 611 30.34 4.97 -17.68
CA ILE A 611 29.36 3.92 -17.34
C ILE A 611 29.14 3.04 -18.58
N GLY A 612 30.16 2.28 -18.97
CA GLY A 612 30.01 1.26 -20.00
C GLY A 612 29.20 0.08 -19.48
N ARG A 613 28.20 -0.38 -20.24
CA ARG A 613 27.61 -1.72 -20.05
C ARG A 613 28.74 -2.73 -20.23
N GLY A 614 29.13 -3.39 -19.14
CA GLY A 614 29.97 -4.58 -19.22
C GLY A 614 29.27 -5.63 -20.09
N ARG A 615 29.74 -5.79 -21.32
CA ARG A 615 29.61 -7.02 -22.10
C ARG A 615 30.41 -8.09 -21.34
N GLY A 616 29.72 -8.91 -20.58
CA GLY A 616 30.21 -10.26 -20.26
C GLY A 616 29.80 -11.20 -21.39
N ILE A 617 30.61 -11.24 -22.46
CA ILE A 617 30.73 -12.44 -23.30
C ILE A 617 31.70 -13.35 -22.52
N GLY A 618 31.30 -14.62 -22.35
CA GLY A 618 31.82 -15.50 -21.30
C GLY A 618 33.26 -15.98 -21.45
N LEU A 619 33.78 -16.44 -20.31
CA LEU A 619 34.72 -17.55 -20.10
C LEU A 619 34.53 -18.07 -18.67
#